data_AF-A0A0R2QVR7-F1
#
_entry.id   AF-A0A0R2QVR7-F1
#
_cell.length_a   1.000
_cell.length_b   1.000
_cell.length_c   1.000
_cell.angle_alpha   90.00
_cell.angle_beta   90.00
_cell.angle_gamma   90.00
#
_symmetry.space_group_name_H-M   'P 1'
#
loop_
_entity.id
_entity.type
_entity.pdbx_description
1 polymer ?
#
loop_
_entity_poly.entity_id
_entity_poly.type
_entity_poly.pdbx_seq_one_letter_code
_entity_poly.pdbx_strand_id
1 'polypeptide(L)'
;MNSFSTNDTAFGLSAGSYYLEVMDANGCDTFTTVNVIAPQLPLSASPQVFDVSCKGEATGMIVGDASGSWAPYTYYWLDMQGDTLQVSDTHISTRDTLFDLLAGNYQLLIEDFEGCSIL
;
A
#
# COMPACT_ATOMS: atom_id res chain seq x y z
N MET A 1 12.58 -16.13 -38.27
CA MET A 1 12.91 -17.20 -37.30
C MET A 1 11.99 -16.98 -36.12
N ASN A 2 10.97 -17.82 -35.96
CA ASN A 2 9.92 -17.60 -34.97
C ASN A 2 10.29 -18.40 -33.72
N SER A 3 10.84 -17.73 -32.71
CA SER A 3 11.04 -18.32 -31.40
C SER A 3 9.68 -18.38 -30.70
N PHE A 4 9.04 -19.54 -30.76
CA PHE A 4 7.91 -19.84 -29.89
C PHE A 4 8.45 -19.98 -28.46
N SER A 5 8.11 -19.02 -27.59
CA SER A 5 8.39 -19.11 -26.16
C SER A 5 7.21 -19.79 -25.49
N THR A 6 7.45 -20.89 -24.76
CA THR A 6 6.43 -21.53 -23.92
C THR A 6 6.29 -20.85 -22.55
N ASN A 7 7.15 -19.88 -22.27
CA ASN A 7 7.20 -19.12 -21.02
C ASN A 7 7.45 -17.66 -21.38
N ASP A 8 6.35 -16.93 -21.62
CA ASP A 8 6.38 -15.49 -21.73
C ASP A 8 5.85 -14.87 -20.44
N THR A 9 6.41 -13.74 -20.03
CA THR A 9 5.99 -13.04 -18.81
C THR A 9 5.76 -11.58 -19.16
N ALA A 10 4.50 -11.16 -19.02
CA ALA A 10 4.13 -9.76 -19.15
C ALA A 10 4.36 -9.03 -17.82
N PHE A 11 5.02 -7.88 -17.87
CA PHE A 11 5.27 -7.01 -16.71
C PHE A 11 4.60 -5.65 -16.93
N GLY A 12 4.30 -4.94 -15.84
CA GLY A 12 3.76 -3.58 -15.91
C GLY A 12 2.33 -3.47 -16.43
N LEU A 13 1.53 -4.52 -16.29
CA LEU A 13 0.11 -4.51 -16.66
C LEU A 13 -0.69 -3.65 -15.67
N SER A 14 -1.60 -2.84 -16.20
CA SER A 14 -2.60 -2.13 -15.39
C SER A 14 -3.77 -3.06 -15.06
N ALA A 15 -4.66 -2.65 -14.15
CA ALA A 15 -5.88 -3.40 -13.93
C ALA A 15 -6.76 -3.44 -15.20
N GLY A 16 -7.25 -4.63 -15.54
CA GLY A 16 -8.00 -4.87 -16.76
C GLY A 16 -8.09 -6.36 -17.10
N SER A 17 -8.93 -6.68 -18.08
CA SER A 17 -9.01 -8.01 -18.67
C SER A 17 -8.04 -8.10 -19.84
N TYR A 18 -7.18 -9.10 -19.81
CA TYR A 18 -6.22 -9.40 -20.86
C TYR A 18 -6.53 -10.74 -21.51
N TYR A 19 -6.22 -10.82 -22.80
CA TYR A 19 -6.31 -12.05 -23.57
C TYR A 19 -4.91 -12.62 -23.74
N LEU A 20 -4.74 -13.86 -23.30
CA LEU A 20 -3.56 -14.65 -23.62
C LEU A 20 -3.91 -15.51 -24.84
N GLU A 21 -3.21 -15.26 -25.93
CA GLU A 21 -3.28 -16.04 -27.17
C GLU A 21 -2.09 -17.02 -27.21
N VAL A 22 -2.39 -18.30 -27.37
CA VAL A 22 -1.39 -19.34 -27.56
C VAL A 22 -1.57 -19.92 -28.95
N MET A 23 -0.54 -19.81 -29.79
CA MET A 23 -0.53 -20.37 -31.14
C MET A 23 0.48 -21.52 -31.23
N ASP A 24 0.04 -22.68 -31.69
CA ASP A 24 0.94 -23.81 -31.98
C ASP A 24 1.71 -23.61 -33.30
N ALA A 25 2.70 -24.45 -33.55
CA ALA A 25 3.50 -24.38 -34.77
C ALA A 25 2.72 -24.70 -36.05
N ASN A 26 1.52 -25.29 -35.93
CA ASN A 26 0.64 -25.62 -37.05
C ASN A 26 -0.41 -24.52 -37.32
N GLY A 27 -0.40 -23.44 -36.54
CA GLY A 27 -1.31 -22.30 -36.70
C GLY A 27 -2.65 -22.43 -35.98
N CYS A 28 -2.80 -23.38 -35.05
CA CYS A 28 -3.96 -23.45 -34.17
C CYS A 28 -3.79 -22.48 -33.01
N ASP A 29 -4.79 -21.61 -32.81
CA ASP A 29 -4.87 -20.64 -31.74
C ASP A 29 -5.79 -21.09 -30.60
N THR A 30 -5.48 -20.67 -29.38
CA THR A 30 -6.37 -20.79 -28.23
C THR A 30 -6.26 -19.53 -27.39
N PHE A 31 -7.41 -19.04 -26.94
CA PHE A 31 -7.50 -17.84 -26.11
C PHE A 31 -7.87 -18.22 -24.68
N THR A 32 -7.24 -17.58 -23.71
CA THR A 32 -7.72 -17.56 -22.33
C THR A 32 -7.78 -16.13 -21.81
N THR A 33 -8.77 -15.85 -20.98
CA THR A 33 -8.93 -14.53 -20.37
C THR A 33 -8.31 -14.54 -18.98
N VAL A 34 -7.47 -13.57 -18.70
CA VAL A 34 -6.90 -13.31 -17.37
C VAL A 34 -7.29 -11.92 -16.91
N ASN A 35 -7.61 -11.76 -15.63
CA ASN A 35 -8.00 -10.48 -15.06
C ASN A 35 -6.93 -10.00 -14.10
N VAL A 36 -6.40 -8.81 -14.34
CA VAL A 36 -5.59 -8.07 -13.38
C VAL A 36 -6.53 -7.14 -12.63
N ILE A 37 -6.58 -7.27 -11.31
CA ILE A 37 -7.47 -6.45 -10.46
C ILE A 37 -6.67 -5.34 -9.77
N ALA A 38 -7.32 -4.19 -9.58
CA ALA A 38 -6.87 -3.12 -8.71
C ALA A 38 -7.81 -3.03 -7.50
N PRO A 39 -7.41 -2.40 -6.40
CA PRO A 39 -8.34 -2.16 -5.32
C PRO A 39 -9.46 -1.23 -5.76
N GLN A 40 -10.66 -1.48 -5.26
CA GLN A 40 -11.87 -0.73 -5.66
C GLN A 40 -11.90 0.70 -5.13
N LEU A 41 -11.15 0.95 -4.05
CA LEU A 41 -11.06 2.24 -3.38
C LEU A 41 -9.59 2.66 -3.28
N PRO A 42 -9.26 3.95 -3.50
CA PRO A 42 -7.90 4.43 -3.30
C PRO A 42 -7.48 4.29 -1.84
N LEU A 43 -6.18 4.12 -1.59
CA LEU A 43 -5.63 4.18 -0.25
C LEU A 43 -5.93 5.56 0.37
N SER A 44 -6.42 5.59 1.60
CA SER A 44 -6.77 6.80 2.32
C SER A 44 -6.30 6.71 3.78
N ALA A 45 -5.77 7.82 4.29
CA ALA A 45 -5.31 8.00 5.67
C ALA A 45 -6.18 9.05 6.36
N SER A 46 -6.57 8.79 7.61
CA SER A 46 -7.31 9.73 8.45
C SER A 46 -6.66 9.82 9.83
N PRO A 47 -5.65 10.69 10.03
CA PRO A 47 -5.06 10.88 11.35
C PRO A 47 -5.98 11.66 12.28
N GLN A 48 -5.97 11.30 13.56
CA GLN A 48 -6.61 12.02 14.67
C GLN A 48 -5.53 12.37 15.69
N VAL A 49 -5.42 13.65 16.02
CA VAL A 49 -4.36 14.18 16.89
C VAL A 49 -4.93 14.48 18.27
N PHE A 50 -4.19 14.07 19.29
CA PHE A 50 -4.44 14.36 20.70
C PHE A 50 -3.25 15.16 21.23
N ASP A 51 -3.51 16.42 21.57
CA ASP A 51 -2.48 17.36 21.98
C ASP A 51 -1.84 16.98 23.33
N VAL A 52 -0.62 17.48 23.55
CA VAL A 52 0.06 17.37 24.84
C VAL A 52 -0.74 18.07 25.93
N SER A 53 -0.82 17.46 27.12
CA SER A 53 -1.58 18.01 28.25
C SER A 53 -0.94 19.28 28.84
N CYS A 54 0.39 19.35 28.84
CA CYS A 54 1.15 20.49 29.35
C CYS A 54 2.40 20.76 28.50
N LYS A 55 2.89 22.00 28.55
CA LYS A 55 4.10 22.40 27.84
C LYS A 55 5.31 21.60 28.33
N GLY A 56 5.96 20.89 27.41
CA GLY A 56 7.17 20.11 27.67
C GLY A 56 6.91 18.67 28.08
N GLU A 57 5.64 18.26 28.21
CA GLU A 57 5.29 16.86 28.43
C GLU A 57 5.18 16.10 27.10
N ALA A 58 5.54 14.82 27.15
CA ALA A 58 5.40 13.88 26.05
C ALA A 58 4.11 13.07 26.23
N THR A 59 2.96 13.75 26.24
CA THR A 59 1.63 13.13 26.46
C THR A 59 0.74 13.17 25.22
N GLY A 60 1.27 13.68 24.10
CA GLY A 60 0.56 13.72 22.84
C GLY A 60 0.43 12.32 22.23
N MET A 61 -0.58 12.15 21.38
CA MET A 61 -0.85 10.89 20.69
C MET A 61 -1.43 11.17 19.31
N ILE A 62 -1.08 10.35 18.33
CA ILE A 62 -1.70 10.38 17.01
C ILE A 62 -2.25 8.99 16.70
N VAL A 63 -3.53 8.93 16.36
CA VAL A 63 -4.20 7.72 15.89
C VAL A 63 -4.30 7.82 14.37
N GLY A 64 -3.74 6.86 13.65
CA GLY A 64 -3.83 6.81 12.19
C GLY A 64 -4.80 5.72 11.78
N ASP A 65 -5.85 6.07 11.04
CA ASP A 65 -6.77 5.11 10.41
C ASP A 65 -6.49 5.00 8.90
N ALA A 66 -6.28 3.79 8.39
CA ALA A 66 -6.14 3.50 6.96
C ALA A 66 -7.39 2.80 6.40
N SER A 67 -7.74 3.12 5.16
CA SER A 67 -8.85 2.48 4.46
C SER A 67 -8.62 2.46 2.95
N GLY A 68 -9.42 1.67 2.23
CA GLY A 68 -9.31 1.49 0.78
C GLY A 68 -8.41 0.31 0.42
N SER A 69 -7.62 0.45 -0.64
CA SER A 69 -6.51 -0.40 -1.14
C SER A 69 -6.52 -1.91 -0.82
N TRP A 70 -5.37 -2.57 -0.82
CA TRP A 70 -5.21 -3.97 -0.41
C TRP A 70 -4.58 -4.05 0.98
N ALA A 71 -5.38 -4.39 1.99
CA ALA A 71 -4.85 -4.74 3.31
C ALA A 71 -4.00 -6.03 3.23
N PRO A 72 -3.04 -6.24 4.16
CA PRO A 72 -2.70 -5.41 5.33
C PRO A 72 -1.99 -4.09 5.04
N TYR A 73 -1.90 -3.23 6.05
CA TYR A 73 -1.23 -1.92 5.96
C TYR A 73 -0.01 -1.83 6.87
N THR A 74 1.02 -1.17 6.38
CA THR A 74 2.21 -0.77 7.15
C THR A 74 2.15 0.72 7.44
N TYR A 75 2.24 1.09 8.72
CA TYR A 75 2.25 2.46 9.20
C TYR A 75 3.69 2.87 9.50
N TYR A 76 4.13 3.97 8.91
CA TYR A 76 5.42 4.59 9.17
C TYR A 76 5.17 5.95 9.79
N TRP A 77 5.48 6.05 11.07
CA TRP A 77 5.44 7.29 11.81
C TRP A 77 6.81 7.94 11.74
N LEU A 78 6.88 9.15 11.20
CA LEU A 78 8.12 9.89 11.00
C LEU A 78 8.05 11.26 11.69
N ASP A 79 9.21 11.80 12.03
CA ASP A 79 9.30 13.23 12.33
C ASP A 79 9.35 14.07 11.03
N MET A 80 9.45 15.40 11.16
CA MET A 80 9.56 16.29 10.00
C MET A 80 10.92 16.25 9.29
N GLN A 81 11.90 15.53 9.83
CA GLN A 81 13.18 15.28 9.17
C GLN A 81 13.12 14.00 8.32
N GLY A 82 12.04 13.22 8.45
CA GLY A 82 11.85 11.94 7.80
C GLY A 82 12.45 10.77 8.59
N ASP A 83 12.91 11.00 9.82
CA ASP A 83 13.45 9.95 10.67
C ASP A 83 12.30 9.11 11.24
N THR A 84 12.49 7.79 11.22
CA THR A 84 11.48 6.83 11.69
C THR A 84 11.36 6.84 13.20
N LEU A 85 10.15 7.14 13.68
CA LEU A 85 9.76 7.05 15.09
C LEU A 85 9.20 5.67 15.43
N GLN A 86 8.32 5.15 14.56
CA GLN A 86 7.67 3.85 14.74
C GLN A 86 7.29 3.26 13.38
N VAL A 87 7.39 1.94 13.25
CA VAL A 87 6.83 1.18 12.12
C VAL A 87 5.97 0.06 12.66
N SER A 88 4.74 -0.02 12.20
CA SER A 88 3.80 -1.07 12.59
C SER A 88 3.23 -1.75 11.35
N ASP A 89 3.49 -3.04 11.18
CA ASP A 89 2.72 -3.90 10.27
C ASP A 89 1.45 -4.32 11.00
N THR A 90 0.32 -3.89 10.47
CA THR A 90 -0.98 -4.24 10.99
C THR A 90 -1.62 -5.27 10.09
N HIS A 91 -1.27 -6.53 10.33
CA HIS A 91 -1.74 -7.65 9.51
C HIS A 91 -3.28 -7.83 9.50
N ILE A 92 -4.02 -7.15 10.39
CA ILE A 92 -5.50 -7.18 10.51
C ILE A 92 -6.10 -5.83 10.99
N SER A 93 -5.30 -4.88 11.49
CA SER A 93 -5.82 -3.64 12.08
C SER A 93 -5.80 -2.52 11.04
N THR A 94 -6.93 -1.86 10.81
CA THR A 94 -7.00 -0.65 9.96
C THR A 94 -6.58 0.61 10.71
N ARG A 95 -5.93 0.44 11.87
CA ARG A 95 -5.58 1.52 12.77
C ARG A 95 -4.29 1.22 13.51
N ASP A 96 -3.43 2.22 13.59
CA ASP A 96 -2.27 2.23 14.46
C ASP A 96 -2.24 3.52 15.31
N THR A 97 -1.43 3.54 16.37
CA THR A 97 -1.34 4.68 17.26
C THR A 97 0.10 4.93 17.69
N LEU A 98 0.53 6.18 17.53
CA LEU A 98 1.80 6.69 18.03
C LEU A 98 1.55 7.43 19.34
N PHE A 99 2.22 6.98 20.40
CA PHE A 99 2.09 7.52 21.77
C PHE A 99 3.31 8.34 22.19
N ASP A 100 3.21 8.94 23.37
CA ASP A 100 4.29 9.62 24.08
C ASP A 100 4.98 10.72 23.24
N LEU A 101 4.17 11.51 22.53
CA LEU A 101 4.66 12.56 21.63
C LEU A 101 4.81 13.89 22.35
N LEU A 102 5.90 14.60 22.03
CA LEU A 102 6.07 16.01 22.35
C LEU A 102 5.23 16.87 21.40
N ALA A 103 5.02 18.14 21.76
CA ALA A 103 4.44 19.09 20.82
C ALA A 103 5.36 19.25 19.60
N GLY A 104 4.82 18.98 18.41
CA GLY A 104 5.58 18.97 17.18
C GLY A 104 4.69 18.64 15.98
N ASN A 105 5.32 18.63 14.80
CA ASN A 105 4.70 18.12 13.60
C ASN A 105 5.29 16.73 13.32
N TYR A 106 4.45 15.84 12.81
CA TYR A 106 4.78 14.46 12.51
C TYR A 106 4.21 14.09 11.15
N GLN A 107 4.82 13.11 10.51
CA GLN A 107 4.36 12.58 9.22
C GLN A 107 3.87 11.15 9.41
N LEU A 108 2.79 10.81 8.70
CA LEU A 108 2.25 9.46 8.67
C LEU A 108 2.29 8.98 7.22
N LEU A 109 3.22 8.07 6.93
CA LEU A 109 3.23 7.34 5.67
C LEU A 109 2.53 6.00 5.89
N ILE A 110 1.54 5.69 5.05
CA ILE A 110 0.86 4.38 5.05
C ILE A 110 1.16 3.69 3.72
N GLU A 111 1.54 2.41 3.79
CA GLU A 111 1.74 1.54 2.64
C GLU A 111 0.81 0.33 2.72
N ASP A 112 0.29 -0.12 1.59
CA ASP A 112 -0.54 -1.32 1.46
C ASP A 112 0.30 -2.57 1.12
N PHE A 113 -0.33 -3.75 1.06
CA PHE A 113 0.37 -5.00 0.80
C PHE A 113 1.03 -5.08 -0.60
N GLU A 114 0.50 -4.34 -1.56
CA GLU A 114 1.01 -4.30 -2.93
C GLU A 114 2.06 -3.18 -3.13
N GLY A 115 2.45 -2.48 -2.06
CA GLY A 115 3.46 -1.42 -2.07
C GLY A 115 2.94 -0.05 -2.52
N CYS A 116 1.63 0.17 -2.53
CA CYS A 116 1.03 1.48 -2.77
C CYS A 116 1.11 2.31 -1.48
N SER A 117 1.70 3.51 -1.53
CA SER A 117 1.87 4.37 -0.36
C SER A 117 1.29 5.77 -0.51
N ILE A 118 0.86 6.34 0.61
CA ILE A 118 0.42 7.73 0.76
C ILE A 118 1.09 8.37 1.98
N LEU A 119 1.33 9.69 1.92
CA LEU A 119 1.93 10.51 2.97
C LEU A 119 0.95 11.59 3.45
#